data_AF-A0AAD4MV38-F1
#
_entry.id   AF-A0AAD4MV38-F1
#
_cell.length_a   1.000
_cell.length_b   1.000
_cell.length_c   1.000
_cell.angle_alpha   90.00
_cell.angle_beta   90.00
_cell.angle_gamma   90.00
#
_symmetry.space_group_name_H-M   'P 1'
#
loop_
_entity.id
_entity.type
_entity.pdbx_description
1 polymer ?
#
loop_
_entity_poly.entity_id
_entity_poly.type
_entity_poly.pdbx_seq_one_letter_code
_entity_poly.pdbx_strand_id
1 'polypeptide(L)'
;MDELKKLFDLDIDKNLSDRDGADMMAYHSLIEDTLRWQDWYFRTKDARYILEADGQPQWNFVTGLFVKYWMMPRFMKEYQGRCVAQGVGRETPEEVTEGAKRNLKAVSNFIGEKHYILGDKPTSLDATAFGHLLMFYYRLGMEEFKDYMDKECKLLVDYLMRLKEEFWKDWDVVVTTHTLDSTNDANVNK
;
A
#
# COMPACT_ATOMS: atom_id res chain seq x y z
N MET A 1 4.46 -0.47 -13.51
CA MET A 1 3.12 -0.78 -14.04
C MET A 1 3.16 -1.02 -15.54
N ASP A 2 3.78 -0.13 -16.31
CA ASP A 2 3.93 -0.25 -17.76
C ASP A 2 4.55 -1.58 -18.23
N GLU A 3 5.57 -2.07 -17.51
CA GLU A 3 6.19 -3.36 -17.82
C GLU A 3 5.25 -4.55 -17.61
N LEU A 4 4.34 -4.48 -16.62
CA LEU A 4 3.34 -5.53 -16.39
C LEU A 4 2.25 -5.50 -17.47
N LYS A 5 1.80 -4.31 -17.88
CA LYS A 5 0.85 -4.17 -18.99
C LYS A 5 1.38 -4.81 -20.28
N LYS A 6 2.68 -4.61 -20.56
CA LYS A 6 3.37 -5.25 -21.69
C LYS A 6 3.45 -6.76 -21.54
N LEU A 7 3.78 -7.26 -20.36
CA LEU A 7 3.96 -8.69 -20.11
C LEU A 7 2.65 -9.48 -20.26
N PHE A 8 1.53 -8.90 -19.81
CA PHE A 8 0.22 -9.56 -19.80
C PHE A 8 -0.68 -9.18 -20.99
N ASP A 9 -0.19 -8.34 -21.92
CA ASP A 9 -0.98 -7.76 -23.03
C ASP A 9 -2.34 -7.23 -22.57
N LEU A 10 -2.33 -6.56 -21.42
CA LEU A 10 -3.53 -6.10 -20.74
C LEU A 10 -3.38 -4.62 -20.37
N ASP A 11 -4.12 -3.77 -21.07
CA ASP A 11 -4.26 -2.37 -20.72
C ASP A 11 -5.61 -2.11 -20.06
N ILE A 12 -5.60 -2.19 -18.73
CA ILE A 12 -6.78 -1.93 -17.88
C ILE A 12 -7.21 -0.46 -17.91
N ASP A 13 -6.37 0.45 -18.40
CA ASP A 13 -6.63 1.90 -18.39
C ASP A 13 -6.95 2.46 -19.79
N LYS A 14 -7.09 1.60 -20.81
CA LYS A 14 -7.18 2.02 -22.23
C LYS A 14 -8.38 2.92 -22.60
N ASN A 15 -9.41 2.98 -21.76
CA ASN A 15 -10.67 3.66 -22.05
C ASN A 15 -10.95 4.83 -21.09
N LEU A 16 -9.92 5.39 -20.45
CA LEU A 16 -10.08 6.56 -19.60
C LEU A 16 -10.42 7.80 -20.43
N SER A 17 -11.37 8.59 -19.95
CA SER A 17 -11.56 9.94 -20.51
C SER A 17 -10.38 10.84 -20.12
N ASP A 18 -10.17 11.95 -20.82
CA ASP A 18 -9.13 12.93 -20.47
C ASP A 18 -9.26 13.41 -19.01
N ARG A 19 -10.50 13.51 -18.52
CA ARG A 19 -10.79 13.87 -17.13
C ARG A 19 -10.39 12.75 -16.17
N ASP A 20 -10.76 11.51 -16.46
CA ASP A 20 -10.39 10.37 -15.60
C ASP A 20 -8.88 10.15 -15.59
N GLY A 21 -8.20 10.41 -16.70
CA GLY A 21 -6.74 10.40 -16.77
C GLY A 21 -6.10 11.49 -15.89
N ALA A 22 -6.67 12.70 -15.87
CA ALA A 22 -6.21 13.76 -14.99
C ALA A 22 -6.45 13.44 -13.50
N ASP A 23 -7.63 12.93 -13.16
CA ASP A 23 -7.95 12.47 -11.81
C ASP A 23 -7.01 11.31 -11.42
N MET A 24 -6.79 10.35 -12.32
CA MET A 24 -5.87 9.24 -12.10
C MET A 24 -4.48 9.73 -11.72
N MET A 25 -3.91 10.64 -12.50
CA MET A 25 -2.59 11.22 -12.24
C MET A 25 -2.54 11.91 -10.87
N ALA A 26 -3.55 12.70 -10.52
CA ALA A 26 -3.59 13.41 -9.25
C ALA A 26 -3.60 12.46 -8.05
N TYR A 27 -4.40 11.38 -8.10
CA TYR A 27 -4.47 10.40 -7.03
C TYR A 27 -3.27 9.47 -6.98
N HIS A 28 -2.64 9.15 -8.12
CA HIS A 28 -1.32 8.51 -8.12
C HIS A 28 -0.31 9.34 -7.35
N SER A 29 -0.21 10.64 -7.60
CA SER A 29 0.72 11.49 -6.84
C SER A 29 0.36 11.57 -5.35
N LEU A 30 -0.92 11.66 -4.99
CA LEU A 30 -1.33 11.64 -3.58
C LEU A 30 -0.91 10.32 -2.88
N ILE A 31 -1.06 9.18 -3.57
CA ILE A 31 -0.79 7.86 -3.00
C ILE A 31 0.71 7.54 -3.03
N GLU A 32 1.35 7.64 -4.18
CA GLU A 32 2.74 7.20 -4.40
C GLU A 32 3.78 8.28 -4.08
N ASP A 33 3.46 9.57 -4.23
CA ASP A 33 4.40 10.65 -3.95
C ASP A 33 4.19 11.28 -2.57
N THR A 34 3.07 10.99 -1.90
CA THR A 34 2.81 11.50 -0.54
C THR A 34 2.62 10.38 0.46
N LEU A 35 1.52 9.63 0.40
CA LEU A 35 1.20 8.59 1.39
C LEU A 35 2.26 7.51 1.49
N ARG A 36 2.83 7.05 0.36
CA ARG A 36 3.93 6.08 0.36
C ARG A 36 5.14 6.57 1.14
N TRP A 37 5.52 7.85 1.01
CA TRP A 37 6.66 8.39 1.74
C TRP A 37 6.36 8.61 3.23
N GLN A 38 5.11 8.95 3.58
CA GLN A 38 4.64 8.97 4.96
C GLN A 38 4.69 7.56 5.60
N ASP A 39 4.24 6.53 4.88
CA ASP A 39 4.38 5.13 5.31
C ASP A 39 5.85 4.75 5.50
N TRP A 40 6.72 5.08 4.54
CA TRP A 40 8.17 4.85 4.67
C TRP A 40 8.80 5.59 5.85
N TYR A 41 8.36 6.82 6.14
CA TYR A 41 8.81 7.55 7.32
C TYR A 41 8.59 6.70 8.58
N PHE A 42 7.39 6.18 8.79
CA PHE A 42 7.09 5.33 9.95
C PHE A 42 7.84 3.99 9.91
N ARG A 43 7.97 3.35 8.74
CA ARG A 43 8.77 2.11 8.59
C ARG A 43 10.22 2.29 9.01
N THR A 44 10.79 3.47 8.81
CA THR A 44 12.18 3.72 9.22
C THR A 44 12.36 3.93 10.72
N LYS A 45 11.26 4.15 11.45
CA LYS A 45 11.24 4.28 12.92
C LYS A 45 10.97 2.95 13.60
N ASP A 46 10.29 2.04 12.92
CA ASP A 46 9.92 0.74 13.45
C ASP A 46 10.24 -0.38 12.45
N ALA A 47 11.26 -1.19 12.78
CA ALA A 47 11.67 -2.34 11.98
C ALA A 47 10.99 -3.67 12.38
N ARG A 48 10.07 -3.65 13.35
CA ARG A 48 9.38 -4.86 13.83
C ARG A 48 8.62 -5.57 12.71
N TYR A 49 8.09 -4.84 11.74
CA TYR A 49 7.45 -5.45 10.57
C TYR A 49 8.37 -6.36 9.73
N ILE A 50 9.70 -6.29 9.89
CA ILE A 50 10.65 -7.22 9.26
C ILE A 50 11.15 -8.24 10.27
N LEU A 51 11.43 -7.80 11.50
CA LEU A 51 12.09 -8.60 12.52
C LEU A 51 11.14 -9.43 13.39
N GLU A 52 9.85 -9.15 13.34
CA GLU A 52 8.81 -9.75 14.19
C GLU A 52 7.55 -10.13 13.42
N ALA A 53 7.40 -9.71 12.15
CA ALA A 53 6.26 -10.12 11.35
C ALA A 53 6.24 -11.65 11.16
N ASP A 54 5.03 -12.20 11.09
CA ASP A 54 4.71 -13.63 11.01
C ASP A 54 5.21 -14.33 9.71
N GLY A 55 6.01 -13.62 8.91
CA GLY A 55 6.63 -14.08 7.68
C GLY A 55 8.14 -13.89 7.64
N GLN A 56 8.82 -13.84 8.80
CA GLN A 56 10.27 -13.75 8.85
C GLN A 56 10.88 -14.78 7.88
N PRO A 57 11.75 -14.35 6.96
CA PRO A 57 12.44 -15.29 6.10
C PRO A 57 13.09 -16.35 6.96
N GLN A 58 13.04 -17.61 6.50
CA GLN A 58 13.60 -18.80 7.17
C GLN A 58 15.14 -18.74 7.16
N TRP A 59 15.72 -17.65 7.65
CA TRP A 59 17.15 -17.40 7.67
C TRP A 59 17.78 -18.29 8.73
N ASN A 60 18.92 -18.89 8.37
CA ASN A 60 19.76 -19.49 9.38
C ASN A 60 20.25 -18.42 10.37
N PHE A 61 20.68 -18.87 11.56
CA PHE A 61 21.10 -17.99 12.64
C PHE A 61 22.12 -16.92 12.23
N VAL A 62 23.13 -17.29 11.42
CA VAL A 62 24.19 -16.37 10.97
C VAL A 62 23.62 -15.30 10.04
N THR A 63 22.80 -15.70 9.06
CA THR A 63 22.12 -14.76 8.15
C THR A 63 21.18 -13.85 8.93
N GLY A 64 20.44 -14.37 9.90
CA GLY A 64 19.55 -13.59 10.76
C GLY A 64 20.29 -12.52 11.57
N LEU A 65 21.42 -12.88 12.19
CA LEU A 65 22.27 -11.92 12.89
C LEU A 65 22.84 -10.85 11.94
N PHE A 66 23.33 -11.26 10.76
CA PHE A 66 23.87 -10.34 9.78
C PHE A 66 22.81 -9.33 9.30
N VAL A 67 21.61 -9.79 9.00
CA VAL A 67 20.53 -8.90 8.58
C VAL A 67 20.14 -7.97 9.72
N LYS A 68 19.91 -8.49 10.92
CA LYS A 68 19.46 -7.71 12.08
C LYS A 68 20.46 -6.63 12.48
N TYR A 69 21.75 -6.97 12.57
CA TYR A 69 22.76 -6.07 13.14
C TYR A 69 23.53 -5.24 12.11
N TRP A 70 23.59 -5.66 10.84
CA TRP A 70 24.41 -4.99 9.83
C TRP A 70 23.61 -4.42 8.67
N MET A 71 22.70 -5.21 8.08
CA MET A 71 21.91 -4.80 6.92
C MET A 71 20.78 -3.84 7.31
N MET A 72 20.01 -4.19 8.35
CA MET A 72 18.82 -3.44 8.74
C MET A 72 19.12 -2.00 9.17
N PRO A 73 20.12 -1.73 10.04
CA PRO A 73 20.43 -0.35 10.42
C PRO A 73 20.89 0.51 9.23
N ARG A 74 21.60 -0.08 8.26
CA ARG A 74 22.02 0.63 7.04
C ARG A 74 20.84 0.95 6.15
N PHE A 75 20.00 -0.05 5.90
CA PHE A 75 18.78 0.12 5.12
C PHE A 75 17.89 1.21 5.72
N MET A 76 17.64 1.16 7.03
CA MET A 76 16.83 2.17 7.71
C MET A 76 17.46 3.57 7.63
N LYS A 77 18.78 3.71 7.84
CA LYS A 77 19.47 4.99 7.72
C LYS A 77 19.40 5.55 6.29
N GLU A 78 19.55 4.71 5.28
CA GLU A 78 19.43 5.11 3.88
C GLU A 78 18.03 5.65 3.58
N TYR A 79 16.99 4.91 3.99
CA TYR A 79 15.61 5.32 3.76
C TYR A 79 15.20 6.56 4.57
N GLN A 80 15.76 6.75 5.77
CA GLN A 80 15.62 8.03 6.49
C GLN A 80 16.19 9.19 5.67
N GLY A 81 17.36 9.00 5.04
CA GLY A 81 17.94 9.97 4.12
C GLY A 81 17.03 10.28 2.92
N ARG A 82 16.40 9.24 2.34
CA ARG A 82 15.41 9.40 1.27
C ARG A 82 14.16 10.16 1.73
N CYS A 83 13.65 9.87 2.93
CA CYS A 83 12.52 10.60 3.52
C CYS A 83 12.87 12.09 3.71
N VAL A 84 14.08 12.41 4.16
CA VAL A 84 14.56 13.80 4.25
C VAL A 84 14.61 14.45 2.87
N ALA A 85 15.15 13.76 1.86
CA ALA A 85 15.21 14.29 0.50
C ALA A 85 13.82 14.61 -0.07
N GLN A 86 12.83 13.76 0.22
CA GLN A 86 11.43 13.90 -0.20
C GLN A 86 10.63 14.90 0.66
N GLY A 87 11.22 15.51 1.68
CA GLY A 87 10.58 16.51 2.52
C GLY A 87 9.96 15.96 3.80
N VAL A 88 9.29 14.80 3.74
CA VAL A 88 8.60 14.20 4.90
C VAL A 88 9.51 13.96 6.10
N GLY A 89 10.80 13.66 5.87
CA GLY A 89 11.76 13.46 6.95
C GLY A 89 12.19 14.74 7.66
N ARG A 90 11.73 15.92 7.22
CA ARG A 90 12.00 17.23 7.84
C ARG A 90 10.87 17.68 8.77
N GLU A 91 9.71 17.05 8.68
CA GLU A 91 8.53 17.32 9.50
C GLU A 91 8.66 16.62 10.86
N THR A 92 7.89 17.08 11.86
CA THR A 92 7.79 16.38 13.14
C THR A 92 6.96 15.10 13.00
N PRO A 93 7.12 14.10 13.90
CA PRO A 93 6.28 12.92 13.89
C PRO A 93 4.78 13.25 13.89
N GLU A 94 4.36 14.25 14.65
CA GLU A 94 2.97 14.69 14.75
C GLU A 94 2.48 15.32 13.43
N GLU A 95 3.31 16.15 12.78
CA GLU A 95 3.00 16.73 11.46
C GLU A 95 2.82 15.65 10.40
N VAL A 96 3.71 14.65 10.36
CA VAL A 96 3.60 13.52 9.44
C VAL A 96 2.33 12.71 9.70
N THR A 97 2.02 12.43 10.97
CA THR A 97 0.81 11.68 11.36
C THR A 97 -0.46 12.41 10.94
N GLU A 98 -0.59 13.70 11.27
CA GLU A 98 -1.77 14.48 10.91
C GLU A 98 -1.87 14.72 9.39
N GLY A 99 -0.73 14.88 8.71
CA GLY A 99 -0.67 14.91 7.25
C GLY A 99 -1.19 13.62 6.61
N ALA A 100 -0.75 12.47 7.12
CA ALA A 100 -1.20 11.16 6.61
C ALA A 100 -2.70 10.96 6.85
N LYS A 101 -3.22 11.27 8.05
CA LYS A 101 -4.67 11.22 8.34
C LYS A 101 -5.48 12.09 7.38
N ARG A 102 -5.02 13.32 7.12
CA ARG A 102 -5.67 14.24 6.17
C ARG A 102 -5.70 13.66 4.75
N ASN A 103 -4.59 13.08 4.29
CA ASN A 103 -4.49 12.46 2.97
C ASN A 103 -5.39 11.22 2.85
N LEU A 104 -5.42 10.35 3.86
CA LEU A 104 -6.33 9.20 3.93
C LEU A 104 -7.80 9.65 3.86
N LYS A 105 -8.16 10.69 4.60
CA LYS A 105 -9.51 11.27 4.57
C LYS A 105 -9.84 11.88 3.21
N ALA A 106 -8.88 12.53 2.54
CA ALA A 106 -9.07 13.06 1.20
C ALA A 106 -9.35 11.94 0.18
N VAL A 107 -8.59 10.84 0.22
CA VAL A 107 -8.84 9.65 -0.60
C VAL A 107 -10.22 9.06 -0.30
N SER A 108 -10.58 8.92 0.98
CA SER A 108 -11.91 8.44 1.40
C SER A 108 -13.04 9.30 0.85
N ASN A 109 -12.91 10.62 0.93
CA ASN A 109 -13.92 11.55 0.42
C ASN A 109 -14.02 11.49 -1.11
N PHE A 110 -12.90 11.30 -1.80
CA PHE A 110 -12.90 11.19 -3.26
C PHE A 110 -13.52 9.89 -3.77
N ILE A 111 -13.23 8.76 -3.11
CA ILE A 111 -13.87 7.48 -3.42
C ILE A 111 -15.37 7.61 -3.20
N GLY A 112 -15.78 8.19 -2.06
CA GLY A 112 -17.20 8.31 -1.74
C GLY A 112 -17.86 6.93 -1.71
N GLU A 113 -18.99 6.81 -2.40
CA GLU A 113 -19.73 5.55 -2.53
C GLU A 113 -19.37 4.76 -3.81
N LYS A 114 -18.35 5.20 -4.56
CA LYS A 114 -17.95 4.52 -5.81
C LYS A 114 -17.39 3.12 -5.52
N HIS A 115 -17.64 2.19 -6.45
CA HIS A 115 -17.11 0.84 -6.34
C HIS A 115 -15.59 0.81 -6.54
N TYR A 116 -15.08 1.52 -7.54
CA TYR A 116 -13.66 1.79 -7.79
C TYR A 116 -13.38 3.29 -7.78
N ILE A 117 -12.10 3.67 -7.70
CA ILE A 117 -11.71 5.09 -7.55
C ILE A 117 -12.26 5.96 -8.69
N LEU A 118 -12.28 5.45 -9.92
CA LEU A 118 -12.73 6.17 -11.12
C LEU A 118 -14.11 5.72 -11.65
N GLY A 119 -14.87 4.95 -10.87
CA GLY A 119 -16.25 4.56 -11.22
C GLY A 119 -16.49 3.06 -11.14
N ASP A 120 -17.00 2.48 -12.23
CA ASP A 120 -17.57 1.11 -12.24
C ASP A 120 -16.61 0.02 -12.68
N LYS A 121 -15.42 0.37 -13.16
CA LYS A 121 -14.39 -0.61 -13.58
C LYS A 121 -13.08 -0.40 -12.81
N PRO A 122 -12.39 -1.50 -12.44
CA PRO A 122 -11.10 -1.38 -11.78
C PRO A 122 -10.09 -0.80 -12.75
N THR A 123 -9.24 0.06 -12.22
CA THR A 123 -8.11 0.66 -12.94
C THR A 123 -6.82 0.32 -12.24
N SER A 124 -5.70 0.69 -12.87
CA SER A 124 -4.41 0.50 -12.25
C SER A 124 -4.23 1.31 -10.97
N LEU A 125 -4.95 2.43 -10.85
CA LEU A 125 -5.00 3.25 -9.64
C LEU A 125 -5.58 2.47 -8.47
N ASP A 126 -6.59 1.62 -8.68
CA ASP A 126 -7.16 0.78 -7.62
C ASP A 126 -6.14 -0.23 -7.09
N ALA A 127 -5.37 -0.85 -7.99
CA ALA A 127 -4.29 -1.76 -7.61
C ALA A 127 -3.20 -1.03 -6.80
N THR A 128 -2.79 0.15 -7.25
CA THR A 128 -1.82 0.99 -6.52
C THR A 128 -2.35 1.45 -5.17
N ALA A 129 -3.60 1.90 -5.11
CA ALA A 129 -4.26 2.36 -3.90
C ALA A 129 -4.37 1.23 -2.88
N PHE A 130 -4.87 0.07 -3.30
CA PHE A 130 -5.02 -1.10 -2.44
C PHE A 130 -3.68 -1.48 -1.78
N GLY A 131 -2.61 -1.61 -2.56
CA GLY A 131 -1.29 -1.99 -2.04
C GLY A 131 -0.72 -1.01 -1.00
N HIS A 132 -0.87 0.29 -1.22
CA HIS A 132 -0.35 1.31 -0.30
C HIS A 132 -1.25 1.52 0.92
N LEU A 133 -2.57 1.59 0.73
CA LEU A 133 -3.52 1.92 1.79
C LEU A 133 -3.69 0.77 2.79
N LEU A 134 -3.55 -0.48 2.35
CA LEU A 134 -3.51 -1.62 3.26
C LEU A 134 -2.35 -1.56 4.25
N MET A 135 -1.23 -0.91 3.89
CA MET A 135 -0.10 -0.77 4.80
C MET A 135 -0.45 0.09 6.01
N PHE A 136 -1.27 1.13 5.83
CA PHE A 136 -1.79 1.92 6.95
C PHE A 136 -2.83 1.16 7.78
N TYR A 137 -3.52 0.18 7.18
CA TYR A 137 -4.61 -0.53 7.84
C TYR A 137 -4.16 -1.79 8.61
N TYR A 138 -3.24 -2.58 8.06
CA TYR A 138 -2.87 -3.89 8.60
C TYR A 138 -1.45 -4.00 9.14
N ARG A 139 -0.53 -3.09 8.79
CA ARG A 139 0.87 -3.25 9.21
C ARG A 139 1.02 -3.01 10.72
N LEU A 140 1.82 -3.85 11.36
CA LEU A 140 2.23 -3.66 12.75
C LEU A 140 2.83 -2.26 12.97
N GLY A 141 2.40 -1.59 14.04
CA GLY A 141 2.82 -0.23 14.38
C GLY A 141 2.03 0.88 13.67
N MET A 142 0.92 0.55 13.00
CA MET A 142 -0.01 1.50 12.36
C MET A 142 -1.38 1.54 13.05
N GLU A 143 -1.48 1.08 14.30
CA GLU A 143 -2.76 0.93 15.01
C GLU A 143 -3.54 2.24 15.11
N GLU A 144 -2.83 3.37 15.30
CA GLU A 144 -3.45 4.71 15.30
C GLU A 144 -4.12 5.05 13.96
N PHE A 145 -3.50 4.69 12.84
CA PHE A 145 -4.06 4.93 11.51
C PHE A 145 -5.24 4.01 11.24
N LYS A 146 -5.15 2.74 11.65
CA LYS A 146 -6.28 1.81 11.57
C LYS A 146 -7.50 2.35 12.34
N ASP A 147 -7.30 2.78 13.59
CA ASP A 147 -8.36 3.35 14.43
C ASP A 147 -8.96 4.61 13.80
N TYR A 148 -8.13 5.48 13.24
CA TYR A 148 -8.59 6.68 12.53
C TYR A 148 -9.38 6.31 11.27
N MET A 149 -8.92 5.33 10.49
CA MET A 149 -9.60 4.89 9.28
C MET A 149 -10.97 4.28 9.61
N ASP A 150 -11.06 3.44 10.65
CA ASP A 150 -12.31 2.83 11.09
C ASP A 150 -13.34 3.88 11.57
N LYS A 151 -12.87 4.96 12.23
CA LYS A 151 -13.75 6.02 12.77
C LYS A 151 -14.11 7.09 11.76
N GLU A 152 -13.12 7.58 11.01
CA GLU A 152 -13.23 8.80 10.21
C GLU A 152 -13.21 8.52 8.70
N CYS A 153 -12.73 7.35 8.24
CA CYS A 153 -12.57 7.04 6.82
C CYS A 153 -13.33 5.76 6.42
N LYS A 154 -14.55 5.57 6.93
CA LYS A 154 -15.33 4.34 6.73
C LYS A 154 -15.49 3.94 5.25
N LEU A 155 -15.72 4.90 4.36
CA LEU A 155 -15.87 4.63 2.92
C LEU A 155 -14.59 4.07 2.30
N LEU A 156 -13.41 4.51 2.78
CA LEU A 156 -12.14 3.95 2.37
C LEU A 156 -11.96 2.53 2.91
N VAL A 157 -12.33 2.27 4.17
CA VAL A 157 -12.26 0.91 4.74
C VAL A 157 -13.19 -0.04 3.97
N ASP A 158 -14.43 0.38 3.74
CA ASP A 158 -15.41 -0.42 2.98
C ASP A 158 -14.91 -0.69 1.54
N TYR A 159 -14.25 0.29 0.91
CA TYR A 159 -13.56 0.10 -0.38
C TYR A 159 -12.45 -0.96 -0.31
N LEU A 160 -11.54 -0.86 0.68
CA LEU A 160 -10.45 -1.84 0.84
C LEU A 160 -11.00 -3.26 1.09
N MET A 161 -12.04 -3.39 1.91
CA MET A 161 -12.63 -4.71 2.19
C MET A 161 -13.29 -5.30 0.94
N ARG A 162 -14.02 -4.50 0.15
CA ARG A 162 -14.57 -4.98 -1.13
C ARG A 162 -13.48 -5.48 -2.07
N LEU A 163 -12.42 -4.70 -2.29
CA LEU A 163 -11.35 -5.12 -3.20
C LEU A 163 -10.63 -6.39 -2.72
N LYS A 164 -10.44 -6.51 -1.40
CA LYS A 164 -9.89 -7.72 -0.78
C LYS A 164 -10.78 -8.93 -1.06
N GLU A 165 -12.08 -8.83 -0.83
CA GLU A 165 -13.03 -9.93 -1.08
C GLU A 165 -13.14 -10.30 -2.56
N GLU A 166 -13.10 -9.29 -3.43
CA GLU A 166 -13.26 -9.47 -4.88
C GLU A 166 -12.04 -10.12 -5.54
N PHE A 167 -10.83 -9.65 -5.20
CA PHE A 167 -9.59 -10.06 -5.87
C PHE A 167 -8.75 -11.07 -5.08
N TRP A 168 -9.03 -11.29 -3.80
CA TRP A 168 -8.23 -12.15 -2.92
C TRP A 168 -9.12 -13.12 -2.13
N LYS A 169 -9.81 -14.01 -2.84
CA LYS A 169 -10.69 -15.02 -2.21
C LYS A 169 -9.93 -15.99 -1.29
N ASP A 170 -8.65 -16.16 -1.55
CA ASP A 170 -7.71 -16.99 -0.79
C ASP A 170 -6.84 -16.16 0.16
N TRP A 171 -7.24 -14.93 0.50
CA TRP A 171 -6.46 -14.01 1.34
C TRP A 171 -5.86 -14.67 2.59
N ASP A 172 -6.67 -15.36 3.38
CA ASP A 172 -6.22 -15.98 4.63
C ASP A 172 -5.19 -17.08 4.38
N VAL A 173 -5.32 -17.80 3.25
CA VAL A 173 -4.33 -18.78 2.81
C VAL A 173 -3.05 -18.07 2.43
N VAL A 174 -3.11 -17.08 1.53
CA VAL A 174 -1.94 -16.34 1.04
C VAL A 174 -1.14 -15.71 2.18
N VAL A 175 -1.82 -15.05 3.12
CA VAL A 175 -1.16 -14.38 4.25
C VAL A 175 -0.54 -15.38 5.23
N THR A 176 -1.13 -16.57 5.39
CA THR A 176 -0.60 -17.59 6.30
C THR A 176 0.51 -18.42 5.67
N THR A 177 0.33 -18.87 4.43
CA THR A 177 1.24 -19.80 3.76
C THR A 177 2.36 -19.08 3.00
N HIS A 178 2.22 -17.78 2.76
CA HIS A 178 3.14 -16.98 1.95
C HIS A 178 3.29 -17.51 0.51
N THR A 179 2.27 -18.20 0.00
CA THR A 179 2.22 -18.75 -1.36
C THR A 179 1.06 -18.13 -2.13
N LEU A 180 1.34 -17.61 -3.31
CA LEU A 180 0.33 -17.16 -4.27
C LEU A 180 0.00 -18.33 -5.21
N ASP A 181 -1.18 -18.93 -5.09
CA ASP A 181 -1.61 -19.94 -6.07
C ASP A 181 -2.24 -19.25 -7.28
N SER A 182 -1.38 -18.78 -8.19
CA SER A 182 -1.79 -18.11 -9.43
C SER A 182 -2.54 -19.03 -10.43
N THR A 183 -2.72 -20.33 -10.13
CA THR A 183 -3.29 -21.29 -11.09
C THR A 183 -4.82 -21.41 -11.06
N ASN A 184 -5.50 -20.86 -10.05
CA ASN A 184 -6.96 -20.98 -9.94
C ASN A 184 -7.76 -20.04 -10.87
N ASP A 185 -7.18 -18.94 -11.35
CA ASP A 185 -7.91 -17.94 -12.15
C ASP A 185 -7.59 -17.95 -13.66
N ALA A 186 -6.58 -18.70 -14.09
CA ALA A 186 -6.19 -18.79 -15.50
C ALA A 186 -7.19 -19.57 -16.40
N ASN A 187 -8.25 -20.14 -15.81
CA ASN A 187 -9.26 -20.92 -16.54
C ASN A 187 -10.63 -20.22 -16.68
N VAL A 188 -10.78 -18.95 -16.29
CA VAL A 188 -12.09 -18.26 -16.36
C VAL A 188 -12.32 -17.53 -17.69
N ASN A 189 -11.31 -17.37 -18.56
CA ASN A 189 -11.52 -16.79 -19.90
C ASN A 189 -10.74 -17.54 -21.00
N LYS A 190 -11.22 -18.74 -21.35
CA LYS A 190 -11.06 -19.32 -22.69
C LYS A 190 -12.42 -19.49 -23.34
#